data_AF-A0A2K2VLZ3-F1
#
_entry.id   AF-A0A2K2VLZ3-F1
#
_cell.length_a   1.000
_cell.length_b   1.000
_cell.length_c   1.000
_cell.angle_alpha   90.00
_cell.angle_beta   90.00
_cell.angle_gamma   90.00
#
_symmetry.space_group_name_H-M   'P 1'
#
loop_
_entity.id
_entity.type
_entity.pdbx_description
1 polymer ?
#
loop_
_entity_poly.entity_id
_entity_poly.type
_entity_poly.pdbx_seq_one_letter_code
_entity_poly.pdbx_strand_id
1 'polypeptide(L)'
;MFIIYTALSGIYLFLPPFFAILYVLFSKALMQEDVISLTLVSFCLLFFEAQNSYMLFSTIIYFSLIHKYVVPKIKQNFSCNLCVKFAIVLLVYIGFFLFNLLLANIFLLPMPSINYYVIYYIAVEFLILNIL
;
A
#
# COMPACT_ATOMS: atom_id res chain seq x y z
N MET A 1 28.47 14.38 -5.40
CA MET A 1 27.13 14.02 -5.92
C MET A 1 26.88 12.51 -5.89
N PHE A 2 27.84 11.68 -6.36
CA PHE A 2 27.71 10.21 -6.37
C PHE A 2 27.54 9.59 -4.97
N ILE A 3 28.27 10.07 -3.96
CA ILE A 3 28.22 9.55 -2.57
C ILE A 3 26.84 9.76 -1.93
N ILE A 4 26.20 10.91 -2.18
CA ILE A 4 24.85 11.21 -1.69
C ILE A 4 23.83 10.33 -2.40
N TYR A 5 24.00 10.12 -3.71
CA TYR A 5 23.13 9.23 -4.49
C TYR A 5 23.25 7.76 -4.07
N THR A 6 24.46 7.26 -3.79
CA THR A 6 24.68 5.91 -3.25
C THR A 6 24.24 5.76 -1.80
N ALA A 7 24.35 6.83 -0.99
CA ALA A 7 23.82 6.82 0.37
C ALA A 7 22.28 6.82 0.35
N LEU A 8 21.64 7.65 -0.50
CA LEU A 8 20.19 7.61 -0.69
C LEU A 8 19.74 6.27 -1.26
N SER A 9 20.43 5.70 -2.27
CA SER A 9 20.06 4.41 -2.85
C SER A 9 20.21 3.26 -1.84
N GLY A 10 21.17 3.33 -0.91
CA GLY A 10 21.26 2.42 0.23
C GLY A 10 20.13 2.57 1.25
N ILE A 11 19.61 3.79 1.45
CA ILE A 11 18.45 4.07 2.31
C ILE A 11 17.14 3.57 1.67
N TYR A 12 17.01 3.61 0.34
CA TYR A 12 15.80 3.17 -0.38
C TYR A 12 15.43 1.70 -0.15
N LEU A 13 16.41 0.86 0.22
CA LEU A 13 16.16 -0.54 0.54
C LEU A 13 15.60 -0.74 1.96
N PHE A 14 15.89 0.20 2.86
CA PHE A 14 15.58 0.10 4.28
C PHE A 14 14.35 0.93 4.66
N LEU A 15 14.02 1.94 3.87
CA LEU A 15 12.84 2.76 4.06
C LEU A 15 11.63 2.10 3.38
N PRO A 16 10.60 1.68 4.13
CA PRO A 16 9.42 1.09 3.54
C PRO A 16 8.68 2.13 2.68
N PRO A 17 7.92 1.69 1.66
CA PRO A 17 7.19 2.59 0.76
C PRO A 17 6.00 3.32 1.40
N PHE A 18 5.81 3.20 2.73
CA PHE A 18 4.70 3.75 3.51
C PHE A 18 3.33 3.37 2.92
N PHE A 19 3.22 2.19 2.31
CA PHE A 19 2.10 1.82 1.47
C PHE A 19 0.83 1.55 2.29
N ALA A 20 0.95 0.90 3.46
CA ALA A 20 -0.15 0.75 4.40
C ALA A 20 -0.52 2.08 5.09
N ILE A 21 0.43 2.98 5.29
CA ILE A 21 0.14 4.33 5.81
C ILE A 21 -0.64 5.14 4.77
N LEU A 22 -0.22 5.11 3.51
CA LEU A 22 -0.94 5.73 2.40
C LEU A 22 -2.36 5.17 2.29
N TYR A 23 -2.54 3.86 2.50
CA TYR A 23 -3.87 3.26 2.58
C TYR A 23 -4.72 3.83 3.72
N VAL A 24 -4.15 3.95 4.93
CA VAL A 24 -4.88 4.51 6.09
C VAL A 24 -5.24 5.98 5.85
N LEU A 25 -4.33 6.78 5.28
CA LEU A 25 -4.58 8.17 4.92
C LEU A 25 -5.66 8.28 3.84
N PHE A 26 -5.59 7.44 2.80
CA PHE A 26 -6.61 7.35 1.75
C PHE A 26 -7.97 7.01 2.34
N SER A 27 -8.03 5.97 3.18
CA SER A 27 -9.24 5.54 3.87
C SER A 27 -9.83 6.65 4.74
N LYS A 28 -9.00 7.42 5.44
CA LYS A 28 -9.44 8.52 6.30
C LYS A 28 -9.97 9.69 5.47
N ALA A 29 -9.24 10.07 4.41
CA ALA A 29 -9.66 11.14 3.50
C ALA A 29 -11.00 10.80 2.83
N LEU A 30 -11.21 9.53 2.44
CA LEU A 30 -12.46 9.07 1.86
C LEU A 30 -13.64 9.14 2.85
N MET A 31 -13.41 8.81 4.12
CA MET A 31 -14.44 8.90 5.16
C MET A 31 -14.78 10.34 5.57
N GLN A 32 -13.81 11.25 5.50
CA GLN A 32 -13.98 12.65 5.88
C GLN A 32 -14.44 13.53 4.71
N GLU A 33 -14.64 12.94 3.52
CA GLU A 33 -14.95 13.66 2.26
C GLU A 33 -13.94 14.79 1.96
N ASP A 34 -12.71 14.66 2.46
CA ASP A 34 -11.66 15.66 2.30
C ASP A 34 -10.99 15.49 0.92
N VAL A 35 -11.51 16.24 -0.04
CA VAL A 35 -11.07 16.24 -1.44
C VAL A 35 -9.59 16.63 -1.57
N ILE A 36 -9.08 17.51 -0.72
CA ILE A 36 -7.68 17.98 -0.80
C ILE A 36 -6.75 16.84 -0.42
N SER A 37 -6.98 16.24 0.74
CA SER A 37 -6.20 15.10 1.23
C SER A 37 -6.29 13.91 0.28
N LEU A 38 -7.48 13.63 -0.25
CA LEU A 38 -7.69 12.54 -1.21
C LEU A 38 -6.90 12.75 -2.50
N THR A 39 -6.89 13.98 -3.02
CA THR A 39 -6.16 14.33 -4.26
C THR A 39 -4.65 14.20 -4.05
N LEU A 40 -4.14 14.66 -2.90
CA LEU A 40 -2.72 14.57 -2.55
C LEU A 40 -2.26 13.13 -2.40
N VAL A 41 -3.02 12.30 -1.68
CA VAL A 41 -2.72 10.87 -1.53
C VAL A 41 -2.80 10.15 -2.88
N SER A 42 -3.80 10.46 -3.70
CA SER A 42 -3.94 9.88 -5.05
C SER A 42 -2.76 10.24 -5.95
N PHE A 43 -2.27 11.49 -5.90
CA PHE A 43 -1.07 11.89 -6.63
C PHE A 43 0.18 11.11 -6.18
N CYS A 44 0.32 10.90 -4.86
CA CYS A 44 1.40 10.09 -4.29
C CYS A 44 1.34 8.64 -4.78
N LEU A 45 0.13 8.06 -4.83
CA LEU A 45 -0.10 6.70 -5.34
C LEU A 45 0.21 6.57 -6.84
N LEU A 46 -0.15 7.56 -7.65
CA LEU A 46 0.20 7.57 -9.08
C LEU A 46 1.72 7.63 -9.31
N PHE A 47 2.45 8.40 -8.49
CA PHE A 47 3.90 8.43 -8.55
C PHE A 47 4.51 7.06 -8.17
N PHE A 48 3.98 6.42 -7.14
CA PHE A 48 4.38 5.06 -6.75
C PHE A 48 4.13 4.03 -7.86
N GLU A 49 2.99 4.09 -8.54
CA GLU A 49 2.68 3.22 -9.67
C GLU A 49 3.66 3.41 -10.83
N ALA A 50 3.94 4.67 -11.20
CA ALA A 50 4.87 5.01 -12.26
C ALA A 50 6.29 4.53 -11.96
N GLN A 51 6.74 4.66 -10.71
CA GLN A 51 8.07 4.22 -10.29
C GLN A 51 8.24 2.69 -10.34
N ASN A 52 7.17 1.93 -10.03
CA ASN A 52 7.20 0.47 -10.00
C ASN A 52 6.68 -0.20 -11.27
N SER A 53 6.44 0.57 -12.34
CA SER A 53 5.88 0.09 -13.62
C SER A 53 4.52 -0.62 -13.48
N TYR A 54 3.72 -0.26 -12.48
CA TYR A 54 2.36 -0.77 -12.33
C TYR A 54 1.39 -0.07 -13.28
N MET A 55 0.25 -0.70 -13.53
CA MET A 55 -0.83 -0.10 -14.30
C MET A 55 -1.36 1.14 -13.57
N LEU A 56 -1.53 2.24 -14.31
CA LEU A 56 -2.07 3.49 -13.75
C LEU A 56 -3.45 3.25 -13.14
N PHE A 57 -3.69 3.87 -11.99
CA PHE A 57 -4.90 3.78 -11.16
C PHE A 57 -5.15 2.41 -10.50
N SER A 58 -4.28 1.42 -10.68
CA SER A 58 -4.45 0.09 -10.07
C SER A 58 -4.52 0.14 -8.55
N THR A 59 -3.67 0.94 -7.90
CA THR A 59 -3.65 1.14 -6.44
C THR A 59 -4.91 1.83 -5.94
N ILE A 60 -5.38 2.87 -6.65
CA ILE A 60 -6.58 3.63 -6.27
C ILE A 60 -7.81 2.72 -6.36
N ILE A 61 -7.95 1.96 -7.44
CA ILE A 61 -9.03 0.98 -7.62
C ILE A 61 -8.96 -0.06 -6.50
N TYR A 62 -7.77 -0.62 -6.26
CA TYR A 62 -7.55 -1.63 -5.22
C TYR A 62 -7.91 -1.12 -3.83
N PHE A 63 -7.42 0.06 -3.44
CA PHE A 63 -7.68 0.66 -2.13
C PHE A 63 -9.17 0.95 -1.92
N SER A 64 -9.86 1.42 -2.96
CA SER A 64 -11.30 1.65 -2.93
C SER A 64 -12.08 0.33 -2.72
N LEU A 65 -11.70 -0.74 -3.42
CA LEU A 65 -12.31 -2.07 -3.27
C LEU A 65 -12.09 -2.63 -1.84
N ILE A 66 -10.86 -2.59 -1.34
CA ILE A 66 -10.55 -3.06 0.00
C ILE A 66 -11.35 -2.30 1.06
N HIS A 67 -11.33 -0.96 0.97
CA HIS A 67 -11.98 -0.09 1.94
C HIS A 67 -13.49 -0.36 1.99
N LYS A 68 -14.13 -0.50 0.83
CA LYS A 68 -15.58 -0.70 0.75
C LYS A 68 -16.03 -2.13 1.12
N TYR A 69 -15.28 -3.16 0.71
CA TYR A 69 -15.77 -4.55 0.81
C TYR A 69 -15.06 -5.41 1.84
N VAL A 70 -13.75 -5.22 2.04
CA VAL A 70 -12.91 -6.16 2.81
C VAL A 70 -12.72 -5.68 4.25
N VAL A 71 -12.34 -4.41 4.45
CA VAL A 71 -12.13 -3.84 5.79
C VAL A 71 -13.34 -3.91 6.71
N PRO A 72 -14.58 -3.59 6.29
CA PRO A 72 -15.74 -3.73 7.18
C PRO A 72 -15.94 -5.18 7.65
N LYS A 73 -15.69 -6.18 6.79
CA LYS A 73 -15.77 -7.60 7.17
C LYS A 73 -14.67 -7.99 8.15
N ILE A 74 -13.45 -7.48 7.98
CA ILE A 74 -12.35 -7.70 8.93
C ILE A 74 -12.71 -7.10 10.29
N LYS A 75 -13.18 -5.85 10.33
CA LYS A 75 -13.58 -5.19 11.58
C LYS A 75 -14.74 -5.88 12.28
N GLN A 76 -15.65 -6.49 11.53
CA GLN A 76 -16.76 -7.26 12.10
C GLN A 76 -16.30 -8.60 12.69
N ASN A 77 -15.35 -9.28 12.04
CA ASN A 77 -14.91 -10.61 12.45
C ASN A 77 -13.83 -10.61 13.54
N PHE A 78 -13.03 -9.54 13.62
CA PHE A 78 -11.95 -9.40 14.59
C PHE A 78 -12.26 -8.34 15.64
N SER A 79 -12.31 -8.74 16.91
CA SER A 79 -12.54 -7.83 18.04
C SER A 79 -11.27 -7.09 18.49
N CYS A 80 -10.08 -7.61 18.16
CA CYS A 80 -8.80 -7.03 18.58
C CYS A 80 -8.31 -5.97 17.59
N ASN A 81 -8.14 -4.72 18.08
CA ASN A 81 -7.65 -3.60 17.26
C ASN A 81 -6.26 -3.88 16.64
N LEU A 82 -5.37 -4.55 17.39
CA LEU A 82 -4.03 -4.89 16.92
C LEU A 82 -4.08 -5.93 15.79
N CYS A 83 -4.97 -6.93 15.90
CA CYS A 83 -5.20 -7.91 14.84
C CYS A 83 -5.79 -7.27 13.58
N VAL A 84 -6.71 -6.31 13.73
CA VAL A 84 -7.28 -5.57 12.60
C VAL A 84 -6.20 -4.77 11.89
N LYS A 85 -5.36 -4.02 12.63
CA LYS A 85 -4.23 -3.27 12.05
C LYS A 85 -3.28 -4.21 11.29
N PHE A 86 -2.90 -5.34 11.90
CA PHE A 86 -2.03 -6.34 11.24
C PHE A 86 -2.65 -6.89 9.95
N ALA A 87 -3.92 -7.29 10.01
CA ALA A 87 -4.63 -7.81 8.85
C ALA A 87 -4.71 -6.77 7.72
N ILE A 88 -4.91 -5.49 8.04
CA ILE A 88 -4.90 -4.41 7.05
C ILE A 88 -3.53 -4.28 6.37
N VAL A 89 -2.43 -4.23 7.13
CA VAL A 89 -1.07 -4.14 6.53
C VAL A 89 -0.82 -5.31 5.60
N LEU A 90 -1.11 -6.52 6.07
CA LEU A 90 -0.93 -7.73 5.28
C LEU A 90 -1.76 -7.69 4.00
N LEU A 91 -3.02 -7.25 4.09
CA LEU A 91 -3.91 -7.14 2.94
C LEU A 91 -3.46 -6.07 1.95
N VAL A 92 -2.94 -4.94 2.43
CA VAL A 92 -2.42 -3.87 1.56
C VAL A 92 -1.25 -4.38 0.74
N TYR A 93 -0.31 -5.12 1.31
CA TYR A 93 0.85 -5.65 0.57
C TYR A 93 0.53 -6.91 -0.25
N ILE A 94 0.10 -7.97 0.43
CA ILE A 94 -0.10 -9.28 -0.20
C ILE A 94 -1.32 -9.23 -1.12
N GLY A 95 -2.39 -8.58 -0.69
CA GLY A 95 -3.58 -8.46 -1.51
C GLY A 95 -3.35 -7.57 -2.74
N PHE A 96 -2.52 -6.51 -2.66
CA PHE A 96 -2.18 -5.70 -3.84
C PHE A 96 -1.36 -6.50 -4.84
N PHE A 97 -0.42 -7.32 -4.35
CA PHE A 97 0.32 -8.24 -5.21
C PHE A 97 -0.62 -9.21 -5.95
N LEU A 98 -1.57 -9.83 -5.23
CA LEU A 98 -2.57 -10.72 -5.84
C LEU A 98 -3.45 -9.98 -6.84
N PHE A 99 -3.85 -8.74 -6.54
CA PHE A 99 -4.63 -7.91 -7.45
C PHE A 99 -3.86 -7.59 -8.74
N ASN A 100 -2.57 -7.23 -8.64
CA ASN A 100 -1.73 -7.01 -9.80
C ASN A 100 -1.48 -8.30 -10.60
N LEU A 101 -1.38 -9.45 -9.93
CA LEU A 101 -1.26 -10.73 -10.62
C LEU A 101 -2.53 -11.05 -11.44
N LEU A 102 -3.71 -10.75 -10.90
CA LEU A 102 -4.97 -10.86 -11.63
C LEU A 102 -5.01 -9.91 -12.84
N LEU A 103 -4.64 -8.63 -12.64
CA LEU A 103 -4.58 -7.66 -13.73
C LEU A 103 -3.57 -8.08 -14.81
N ALA A 104 -2.39 -8.58 -14.42
CA ALA A 104 -1.37 -9.01 -15.36
C ALA A 104 -1.86 -10.16 -16.26
N ASN A 105 -2.64 -11.09 -15.71
CA ASN A 105 -3.25 -12.16 -16.50
C ASN A 105 -4.35 -11.66 -17.45
N ILE A 106 -5.15 -10.68 -17.01
CA ILE A 106 -6.24 -10.11 -17.84
C ILE A 106 -5.69 -9.26 -18.99
N PHE A 107 -4.66 -8.44 -18.70
CA PHE A 107 -4.10 -7.47 -19.63
C PHE A 107 -2.81 -7.95 -20.33
N LEU A 108 -2.39 -9.21 -20.10
CA LEU A 108 -1.17 -9.81 -20.67
C LEU A 108 0.10 -8.98 -20.36
N LEU A 109 0.17 -8.41 -19.14
CA LEU A 109 1.31 -7.61 -18.66
C LEU A 109 2.39 -8.52 -18.05
N PRO A 110 3.65 -8.05 -17.95
CA PRO A 110 4.71 -8.80 -17.27
C PRO A 110 4.31 -9.10 -15.81
N MET A 111 4.57 -10.33 -15.37
CA MET A 111 4.23 -10.76 -14.01
C MET A 111 4.99 -9.93 -12.97
N PRO A 112 4.31 -9.43 -11.93
CA PRO A 112 4.98 -8.75 -10.83
C PRO A 112 5.87 -9.74 -10.06
N SER A 113 7.07 -9.32 -9.67
CA SER A 113 7.95 -10.09 -8.79
C SER A 113 7.83 -9.60 -7.34
N ILE A 114 7.77 -10.54 -6.38
CA ILE A 114 7.90 -10.22 -4.95
C ILE A 114 9.38 -10.25 -4.59
N ASN A 115 9.86 -9.15 -4.02
CA ASN A 115 11.14 -9.11 -3.35
C ASN A 115 10.97 -9.46 -1.87
N TYR A 116 11.97 -10.14 -1.28
CA TYR A 116 11.97 -10.52 0.14
C TYR A 116 11.82 -9.31 1.08
N TYR A 117 12.27 -8.12 0.65
CA TYR A 117 12.10 -6.86 1.40
C TYR A 117 10.63 -6.51 1.69
N VAL A 118 9.66 -7.05 0.94
CA VAL A 118 8.23 -6.84 1.23
C VAL A 118 7.85 -7.35 2.63
N ILE A 119 8.42 -8.48 3.06
CA ILE A 119 8.17 -9.04 4.41
C ILE A 119 8.71 -8.09 5.48
N TYR A 120 9.91 -7.53 5.23
CA TYR A 120 10.51 -6.55 6.11
C TYR A 120 9.65 -5.26 6.20
N TYR A 121 9.16 -4.76 5.06
CA TYR A 121 8.28 -3.58 5.04
C TYR A 121 6.96 -3.80 5.77
N ILE A 122 6.35 -4.98 5.65
CA ILE A 122 5.14 -5.34 6.41
C ILE A 122 5.40 -5.25 7.91
N ALA A 123 6.53 -5.79 8.39
CA ALA A 123 6.86 -5.75 9.81
C ALA A 123 7.09 -4.32 10.33
N VAL A 124 7.85 -3.51 9.59
CA VAL A 124 8.14 -2.12 9.96
C VAL A 124 6.87 -1.26 9.95
N GLU A 125 6.06 -1.34 8.89
CA GLU A 125 4.83 -0.53 8.80
C GLU A 125 3.78 -0.94 9.81
N PHE A 126 3.71 -2.22 10.16
CA PHE A 126 2.86 -2.67 11.26
C PHE A 126 3.25 -2.02 12.59
N LEU A 127 4.55 -1.93 12.90
CA LEU A 127 5.02 -1.25 14.11
C LEU A 127 4.68 0.24 14.09
N ILE A 128 4.88 0.91 12.96
CA ILE A 128 4.55 2.34 12.80
C ILE A 128 3.06 2.57 13.01
N LEU A 129 2.21 1.76 12.37
CA LEU A 129 0.76 1.86 12.52
C LEU A 129 0.26 1.51 13.92
N ASN A 130 1.02 0.73 14.69
CA ASN A 130 0.64 0.44 16.07
C ASN A 130 0.93 1.62 17.02
N ILE A 131 1.96 2.41 16.71
CA ILE A 131 2.30 3.65 17.44
C ILE A 131 1.29 4.76 17.14
N LEU A 132 0.77 4.82 15.91
CA LEU A 132 -0.23 5.77 15.44
C LEU A 132 -1.67 5.41 15.90
#